data_AF-A0A847XIZ0-F1
#
_entry.id   AF-A0A847XIZ0-F1
#
_cell.length_a   1.000
_cell.length_b   1.000
_cell.length_c   1.000
_cell.angle_alpha   90.00
_cell.angle_beta   90.00
_cell.angle_gamma   90.00
#
_symmetry.space_group_name_H-M   'P 1'
#
loop_
_entity.id
_entity.type
_entity.pdbx_description
1 polymer ?
#
loop_
_entity_poly.entity_id
_entity_poly.type
_entity_poly.pdbx_seq_one_letter_code
_entity_poly.pdbx_strand_id
1 'polypeptide(L)' 'MGRDFFDIVFLISQTKPNYEYLKKKLDINNGDELKKVLLSRTLKLDFNELAKDIEPFLINTGESKRVLLFREYIQSVEF' A
#
# COMPACT_ATOMS: atom_id res chain seq x y z
N MET A 1 -8.58 -6.27 5.05
CA MET A 1 -8.12 -5.38 3.95
C MET A 1 -7.08 -4.35 4.42
N GLY A 2 -7.17 -3.81 5.64
CA GLY A 2 -6.16 -2.86 6.13
C GLY A 2 -4.74 -3.44 6.15
N ARG A 3 -4.63 -4.75 6.41
CA ARG A 3 -3.34 -5.48 6.43
C ARG A 3 -2.60 -5.40 5.09
N ASP A 4 -3.32 -5.45 3.97
CA ASP A 4 -2.71 -5.39 2.64
C ASP A 4 -1.97 -4.06 2.43
N PHE A 5 -2.59 -2.95 2.85
CA PHE A 5 -1.98 -1.62 2.77
C PHE A 5 -0.76 -1.49 3.69
N PHE A 6 -0.85 -2.07 4.88
CA PHE A 6 0.28 -2.13 5.81
C PHE A 6 1.47 -2.87 5.19
N ASP A 7 1.22 -4.06 4.64
CA ASP A 7 2.25 -4.89 4.03
C ASP A 7 2.87 -4.22 2.80
N ILE A 8 2.07 -3.51 1.99
CA ILE A 8 2.58 -2.76 0.85
C ILE A 8 3.55 -1.65 1.32
N VAL A 9 3.17 -0.81 2.29
CA VAL A 9 4.04 0.26 2.82
C VAL A 9 5.31 -0.33 3.42
N PHE A 10 5.16 -1.43 4.16
CA PHE A 10 6.29 -2.13 4.76
C PHE A 10 7.25 -2.64 3.68
N LEU A 11 6.77 -3.40 2.69
CA LEU A 11 7.62 -4.03 1.68
C LEU A 11 8.28 -3.02 0.74
N ILE A 12 7.57 -1.96 0.35
CA ILE A 12 8.14 -0.88 -0.48
C ILE A 12 9.35 -0.23 0.22
N SER A 13 9.31 -0.10 1.55
CA SER A 13 10.45 0.43 2.30
C SER A 13 11.66 -0.51 2.36
N GLN A 14 11.48 -1.79 2.05
CA GLN A 14 12.51 -2.82 2.14
C GLN A 14 13.09 -3.21 0.78
N THR A 15 12.27 -3.18 -0.29
CA THR A 15 12.68 -3.66 -1.61
C THR A 15 11.83 -3.09 -2.74
N LYS A 16 12.32 -3.23 -3.98
CA LYS A 16 11.61 -2.80 -5.19
C LYS A 16 10.55 -3.83 -5.63
N PRO A 17 9.44 -3.38 -6.23
CA PRO A 17 8.46 -4.29 -6.82
C PRO A 17 9.06 -5.15 -7.93
N ASN A 18 8.63 -6.41 -8.04
CA ASN A 18 9.01 -7.28 -9.14
C ASN A 18 8.09 -7.04 -10.35
N TYR A 19 8.53 -6.19 -11.28
CA TYR A 19 7.73 -5.83 -12.47
C TYR A 19 7.50 -6.98 -13.45
N GLU A 20 8.41 -7.96 -13.55
CA GLU A 20 8.17 -9.16 -14.36
C GLU A 20 6.96 -9.96 -13.84
N TYR A 21 6.87 -10.10 -12.51
CA TYR A 21 5.73 -10.73 -11.88
C TYR A 21 4.45 -9.90 -12.01
N LEU A 22 4.54 -8.59 -11.76
CA LEU A 22 3.40 -7.69 -11.84
C LEU A 22 2.84 -7.58 -13.25
N LYS A 23 3.69 -7.55 -14.28
CA LYS A 23 3.27 -7.62 -15.68
C LYS A 23 2.51 -8.90 -15.97
N LYS A 24 3.06 -10.06 -15.57
CA LYS A 24 2.42 -11.36 -15.81
C LYS A 24 1.06 -11.51 -15.12
N LYS A 25 0.88 -10.90 -13.95
CA LYS A 25 -0.32 -11.09 -13.12
C LYS A 25 -1.36 -9.98 -13.24
N LEU A 26 -0.93 -8.75 -13.48
CA LEU A 26 -1.75 -7.54 -13.38
C LEU A 26 -1.55 -6.60 -14.56
N ASP A 27 -0.72 -6.95 -15.54
CA ASP A 27 -0.37 -6.13 -16.71
C ASP A 27 0.23 -4.76 -16.32
N ILE A 28 0.98 -4.72 -15.22
CA ILE A 28 1.67 -3.52 -14.73
C ILE A 28 3.14 -3.60 -15.12
N ASN A 29 3.61 -2.66 -15.92
CA ASN A 29 4.92 -2.68 -16.56
C ASN A 29 5.97 -1.83 -15.83
N ASN A 30 5.55 -0.85 -15.04
CA ASN A 30 6.44 0.13 -14.41
C ASN A 30 5.86 0.76 -13.13
N GLY A 31 6.68 1.57 -12.46
CA GLY A 31 6.34 2.28 -11.23
C GLY A 31 5.17 3.25 -11.36
N ASP A 32 5.06 3.96 -12.47
CA ASP A 32 3.98 4.92 -12.69
C ASP A 32 2.63 4.23 -12.84
N GLU A 33 2.58 3.12 -13.56
CA GLU A 33 1.40 2.26 -13.68
C GLU A 33 1.03 1.67 -12.32
N LEU A 34 2.01 1.16 -11.56
CA LEU A 34 1.78 0.63 -10.23
C LEU A 34 1.19 1.69 -9.30
N LYS A 35 1.77 2.90 -9.29
CA LYS A 35 1.30 4.04 -8.49
C LYS A 35 -0.15 4.37 -8.82
N LYS A 36 -0.49 4.48 -10.12
CA LYS A 36 -1.85 4.77 -10.58
C LYS A 36 -2.83 3.67 -10.14
N VAL A 37 -2.46 2.40 -10.30
CA VAL A 37 -3.31 1.27 -9.90
C VAL A 37 -3.54 1.27 -8.40
N LEU A 38 -2.49 1.43 -7.58
CA LEU A 38 -2.60 1.50 -6.12
C LEU A 38 -3.53 2.63 -5.69
N LEU A 39 -3.30 3.85 -6.19
CA LEU A 39 -4.12 5.02 -5.85
C LEU A 39 -5.58 4.86 -6.29
N SER A 40 -5.83 4.32 -7.49
CA SER A 40 -7.19 4.08 -7.98
C SER A 40 -7.97 3.10 -7.09
N ARG A 41 -7.31 2.03 -6.60
CA ARG A 41 -7.91 1.06 -5.67
C ARG A 41 -8.25 1.67 -4.32
N THR A 42 -7.61 2.77 -3.95
CA THR A 42 -7.89 3.46 -2.69
C THR A 42 -9.14 4.34 -2.72
N LEU A 43 -9.67 4.72 -3.89
CA LEU A 43 -10.66 5.79 -4.02
C LEU A 43 -11.97 5.56 -3.25
N LYS A 44 -12.38 4.31 -3.07
CA LYS A 44 -13.66 3.96 -2.41
C LYS A 44 -13.49 3.46 -0.97
N LEU A 45 -12.28 3.58 -0.40
CA LEU A 45 -11.95 3.00 0.89
C LEU A 45 -11.87 4.07 1.98
N ASP A 46 -12.40 3.74 3.16
CA ASP A 46 -12.19 4.52 4.38
C ASP A 46 -10.93 4.03 5.11
N PHE A 47 -9.86 4.82 5.04
CA PHE A 47 -8.58 4.47 5.66
C PHE A 47 -8.60 4.62 7.18
N ASN A 48 -9.56 5.36 7.76
CA ASN A 48 -9.73 5.39 9.21
C ASN A 48 -10.27 4.04 9.71
N GLU A 49 -11.27 3.48 9.02
CA GLU A 49 -11.79 2.15 9.36
C GLU A 49 -10.73 1.06 9.13
N LEU A 50 -10.00 1.13 8.02
CA LEU A 50 -8.93 0.16 7.72
C LEU A 50 -7.76 0.24 8.72
N ALA A 51 -7.41 1.44 9.20
CA ALA A 51 -6.39 1.60 10.22
C ALA A 51 -6.85 0.98 11.55
N LYS A 52 -8.11 1.22 11.96
CA LYS A 52 -8.68 0.65 13.17
C LYS A 52 -8.80 -0.88 13.12
N ASP A 53 -9.16 -1.43 11.95
CA ASP A 53 -9.28 -2.87 11.72
C ASP A 53 -7.96 -3.61 11.95
N ILE A 54 -6.81 -2.97 11.69
CA ILE A 54 -5.50 -3.62 11.86
C ILE A 54 -4.90 -3.48 13.26
N GLU A 55 -5.34 -2.51 14.06
CA GLU A 55 -4.77 -2.22 15.39
C GLU A 55 -4.65 -3.46 16.29
N PRO A 56 -5.65 -4.37 16.38
CA PRO A 56 -5.54 -5.57 17.22
C PRO A 56 -4.42 -6.54 16.81
N PHE A 57 -3.94 -6.45 15.56
CA PHE A 57 -2.89 -7.32 15.01
C PHE A 57 -1.49 -6.68 15.05
N LEU A 58 -1.39 -5.41 15.43
CA LEU A 58 -0.12 -4.70 15.50
C LEU A 58 0.54 -4.88 16.87
N ILE A 59 1.85 -5.17 16.86
CA ILE A 59 2.66 -5.16 18.10
C ILE A 59 2.69 -3.74 18.70
N ASN A 60 2.76 -2.73 17.85
CA ASN A 60 2.66 -1.32 18.21
C ASN A 60 1.48 -0.69 17.47
N THR A 61 0.43 -0.34 18.20
CA THR A 61 -0.79 0.26 17.62
C THR A 61 -0.52 1.56 16.86
N GLY A 62 0.55 2.29 17.21
CA GLY A 62 0.97 3.50 16.49
C GLY A 62 1.36 3.25 15.02
N GLU A 63 1.67 2.00 14.67
CA GLU A 63 1.99 1.61 13.29
C GLU A 63 0.74 1.62 12.38
N SER A 64 -0.48 1.74 12.93
CA SER A 64 -1.72 1.90 12.14
C SER A 64 -1.71 3.17 11.29
N LYS A 65 -0.92 4.18 11.69
CA LYS A 65 -0.70 5.41 10.91
C LYS A 65 -0.15 5.16 9.51
N ARG A 66 0.56 4.05 9.28
CA ARG A 66 1.05 3.69 7.93
C ARG A 66 -0.09 3.44 6.95
N VAL A 67 -1.17 2.83 7.45
CA VAL A 67 -2.39 2.64 6.64
C VAL A 67 -3.08 3.97 6.46
N LEU A 68 -3.26 4.75 7.53
CA LEU A 68 -3.90 6.07 7.45
C LEU A 68 -3.26 6.98 6.39
N LEU A 69 -1.92 7.02 6.35
CA LEU A 69 -1.11 7.85 5.45
C LEU A 69 -0.78 7.17 4.12
N PHE A 70 -1.42 6.04 3.79
CA PHE A 70 -1.06 5.22 2.64
C PHE A 70 -1.06 6.00 1.32
N ARG A 71 -2.11 6.81 1.07
CA ARG A 71 -2.24 7.56 -0.18
C ARG A 71 -1.12 8.59 -0.35
N GLU A 72 -0.80 9.32 0.71
CA GLU A 72 0.27 10.33 0.72
C GLU A 72 1.64 9.68 0.53
N TYR A 73 1.86 8.53 1.17
CA TYR A 73 3.09 7.75 1.01
C TYR A 73 3.27 7.24 -0.43
N ILE A 74 2.24 6.62 -1.02
CA ILE A 74 2.33 6.12 -2.40
C ILE A 74 2.53 7.25 -3.41
N GLN A 75 2.01 8.45 -3.15
CA GLN A 75 2.27 9.61 -4.00
C GLN A 75 3.74 10.03 -3.96
N SER A 76 4.37 10.01 -2.78
CA SER A 76 5.74 10.49 -2.58
C SER A 76 6.84 9.48 -2.97
N VAL A 77 6.53 8.18 -2.98
CA VAL A 77 7.50 7.13 -3.35
C VAL A 77 7.83 7.15 -4.85
N GLU A 78 9.11 7.07 -5.18
CA GLU A 78 9.61 6.67 -6.49
C GLU A 78 9.97 5.17 -6.47
N PHE A 79 9.48 4.42 -7.46
CA PHE A 79 9.62 2.96 -7.52
C PHE A 79 10.83 2.50 -8.33
#